data_AF-A0A9Q1CZB4-F1
#
_entry.id   AF-A0A9Q1CZB4-F1
#
_cell.length_a   1.000
_cell.length_b   1.000
_cell.length_c   1.000
_cell.angle_alpha   90.00
_cell.angle_beta   90.00
_cell.angle_gamma   90.00
#
_symmetry.space_group_name_H-M   'P 1'
#
loop_
_entity.id
_entity.type
_entity.pdbx_description
1 polymer ?
#
loop_
_entity_poly.entity_id
_entity_poly.type
_entity_poly.pdbx_seq_one_letter_code
_entity_poly.pdbx_strand_id
1 'polypeptide(L)'
;MGTKTPPPTTYITEMEAGMKQISEKVKATDSDLSEQIKEVTKDTHVRAENTELMLSYQRGHISLPQYKLLLCSLYEIYRALEEELDRNASHPGVAPIYFPQELARREALESDLEFLLGQDWKEKIAVPAAAHKYVQRLRQIGKENPTLLVAHAYTRYLGDLSGGQVLGRITQKTLGLSTGEGLSFFMFPGVSSANRFKQLYRSRMNSVELTEEEREQVLEEAVRAFEFNIQVFDDLQKMLMVSQSDNSRDAAHVTGAETVKNRLMEKVQMTSSDLSEQIKAVTKDTHVRAENTELMLSYQRGHITLPQYKLLLCSLYEIYRALEEEMDRNSSHPGVAPIYFPQELARLEALEKDLEFLLGNKWRERIAVPAATQKYAKRLRQIGKENPKLLVAHAYTRYLGDLSGGQVLGRITQKSLGLSDGEGLSFFAFPGVSSANRFKQLYRSRMNSVELTEEEREQVLEEAVRAFEFNIQVFDDLQKMLGVMEETDGRHSRFANGDHTVAKASQLPTLMVSSSPVMRLIFGVCVALAVAVGMYLR
;
A
#
# COMPACT_ATOMS: atom_id res chain seq x y z
N MET A 1 6.60 -41.00 -4.89
CA MET A 1 5.52 -40.57 -3.97
C MET A 1 4.88 -39.34 -4.58
N GLY A 2 3.68 -39.48 -5.14
CA GLY A 2 2.95 -38.38 -5.78
C GLY A 2 2.40 -37.41 -4.74
N THR A 3 2.65 -36.12 -4.93
CA THR A 3 2.04 -35.04 -4.15
C THR A 3 0.56 -34.95 -4.49
N LYS A 4 -0.29 -35.52 -3.63
CA LYS A 4 -1.75 -35.39 -3.73
C LYS A 4 -2.14 -33.95 -3.43
N THR A 5 -2.70 -33.26 -4.41
CA THR A 5 -3.52 -32.07 -4.19
C THR A 5 -4.74 -32.43 -3.34
N PRO A 6 -5.11 -31.64 -2.32
CA PRO A 6 -6.28 -31.94 -1.51
C PRO A 6 -7.57 -31.73 -2.31
N PRO A 7 -8.66 -32.45 -1.98
CA PRO A 7 -9.92 -32.36 -2.72
C PRO A 7 -10.59 -30.98 -2.54
N PRO A 8 -11.40 -30.53 -3.52
CA PRO A 8 -11.98 -29.19 -3.58
C PRO A 8 -12.89 -28.84 -2.39
N THR A 9 -13.40 -29.84 -1.66
CA THR A 9 -14.27 -29.66 -0.50
C THR A 9 -13.55 -29.05 0.71
N THR A 10 -12.23 -29.23 0.83
CA THR A 10 -11.43 -28.76 1.98
C THR A 10 -11.22 -27.25 1.98
N TYR A 11 -11.13 -26.63 0.79
CA TYR A 11 -10.95 -25.18 0.65
C TYR A 11 -12.22 -24.39 1.02
N ILE A 12 -13.40 -24.96 0.76
CA ILE A 12 -14.69 -24.33 1.07
C ILE A 12 -14.91 -24.27 2.58
N THR A 13 -14.59 -25.34 3.31
CA THR A 13 -14.75 -25.39 4.78
C THR A 13 -13.75 -24.48 5.51
N GLU A 14 -12.53 -24.33 4.98
CA GLU A 14 -11.53 -23.39 5.55
C GLU A 14 -11.87 -21.92 5.25
N MET A 15 -12.47 -21.62 4.10
CA MET A 15 -13.01 -20.29 3.79
C MET A 15 -14.21 -19.93 4.69
N GLU A 16 -15.14 -20.86 4.91
CA GLU A 16 -16.29 -20.64 5.80
C GLU A 16 -15.86 -20.41 7.25
N ALA A 17 -14.85 -21.15 7.74
CA ALA A 17 -14.29 -20.97 9.08
C ALA A 17 -13.52 -19.64 9.22
N GLY A 18 -12.77 -19.24 8.19
CA GLY A 18 -12.09 -17.95 8.14
C GLY A 18 -13.06 -16.77 8.08
N MET A 19 -14.16 -16.89 7.32
CA MET A 19 -15.22 -15.88 7.26
C MET A 19 -15.95 -15.71 8.60
N LYS A 20 -16.20 -16.80 9.33
CA LYS A 20 -16.76 -16.72 10.69
C LYS A 20 -15.86 -15.95 11.66
N GLN A 21 -14.54 -16.19 11.61
CA GLN A 21 -13.57 -15.48 12.45
C GLN A 21 -13.43 -13.99 12.11
N ILE A 22 -13.62 -13.62 10.84
CA ILE A 22 -13.61 -12.23 10.37
C ILE A 22 -14.92 -11.53 10.77
N SER A 23 -16.07 -12.19 10.61
CA SER A 23 -17.39 -11.70 11.06
C SER A 23 -17.41 -11.40 12.57
N GLU A 24 -16.82 -12.28 13.39
CA GLU A 24 -16.71 -12.07 14.84
C GLU A 24 -15.78 -10.90 15.22
N LYS A 25 -14.73 -10.63 14.44
CA LYS A 25 -13.84 -9.46 14.64
C LYS A 25 -14.50 -8.14 14.23
N VAL A 26 -15.34 -8.14 13.20
CA VAL A 26 -16.04 -6.94 12.71
C VAL A 26 -17.19 -6.52 13.62
N LYS A 27 -17.87 -7.48 14.26
CA LYS A 27 -18.92 -7.25 15.28
C LYS A 27 -18.44 -6.43 16.49
N ALA A 28 -17.13 -6.28 16.70
CA ALA A 28 -16.55 -5.51 17.81
C ALA A 28 -16.31 -4.02 17.49
N THR A 29 -16.63 -3.53 16.30
CA THR A 29 -16.37 -2.13 15.90
C THR A 29 -17.64 -1.41 15.46
N ASP A 30 -17.94 -0.27 16.08
CA ASP A 30 -18.98 0.72 15.71
C ASP A 30 -18.63 1.46 14.40
N SER A 31 -18.10 0.73 13.41
CA SER A 31 -17.52 1.27 12.18
C SER A 31 -18.51 1.26 11.02
N ASP A 32 -18.34 2.20 10.10
CA ASP A 32 -19.18 2.38 8.92
C ASP A 32 -19.12 1.17 7.96
N LEU A 33 -20.22 0.88 7.24
CA LEU A 33 -20.28 -0.23 6.28
C LEU A 33 -19.13 -0.22 5.26
N SER A 34 -18.74 0.97 4.78
CA SER A 34 -17.61 1.13 3.85
C SER A 34 -16.25 0.76 4.45
N GLU A 35 -16.05 0.98 5.75
CA GLU A 35 -14.83 0.59 6.44
C GLU A 35 -14.81 -0.92 6.69
N GLN A 36 -15.96 -1.48 7.07
CA GLN A 36 -16.11 -2.92 7.24
C GLN A 36 -15.85 -3.68 5.93
N ILE A 37 -16.48 -3.27 4.81
CA ILE A 37 -16.23 -3.87 3.50
C ILE A 37 -14.75 -3.78 3.14
N LYS A 38 -14.11 -2.61 3.35
CA LYS A 38 -12.69 -2.43 3.08
C LYS A 38 -11.82 -3.39 3.90
N GLU A 39 -12.13 -3.61 5.18
CA GLU A 39 -11.35 -4.50 6.03
C GLU A 39 -11.54 -5.97 5.64
N VAL A 40 -12.78 -6.45 5.46
CA VAL A 40 -13.04 -7.87 5.13
C VAL A 40 -12.55 -8.24 3.74
N THR A 41 -12.51 -7.29 2.80
CA THR A 41 -12.02 -7.54 1.43
C THR A 41 -10.52 -7.36 1.28
N LYS A 42 -9.80 -6.89 2.31
CA LYS A 42 -8.38 -6.55 2.22
C LYS A 42 -7.51 -7.68 1.69
N ASP A 43 -7.66 -8.90 2.22
CA ASP A 43 -6.85 -10.04 1.80
C ASP A 43 -7.19 -10.50 0.39
N THR A 44 -8.48 -10.51 0.03
CA THR A 44 -8.93 -10.89 -1.32
C THR A 44 -8.58 -9.83 -2.35
N HIS A 45 -8.56 -8.55 -1.99
CA HIS A 45 -8.04 -7.46 -2.82
C HIS A 45 -6.55 -7.66 -3.12
N VAL A 46 -5.74 -7.96 -2.10
CA VAL A 46 -4.31 -8.27 -2.28
C VAL A 46 -4.14 -9.47 -3.21
N ARG A 47 -4.94 -10.54 -3.05
CA ARG A 47 -4.89 -11.69 -3.96
C ARG A 47 -5.27 -11.30 -5.39
N ALA A 48 -6.32 -10.51 -5.59
CA ALA A 48 -6.75 -10.06 -6.90
C ALA A 48 -5.67 -9.26 -7.64
N GLU A 49 -4.97 -8.37 -6.93
CA GLU A 49 -3.87 -7.57 -7.50
C GLU A 49 -2.62 -8.41 -7.83
N ASN A 50 -2.45 -9.57 -7.17
CA ASN A 50 -1.34 -10.49 -7.37
C ASN A 50 -1.67 -11.68 -8.28
N THR A 51 -2.83 -11.67 -8.95
CA THR A 51 -3.10 -12.64 -10.03
C THR A 51 -2.08 -12.47 -11.15
N GLU A 52 -1.74 -13.56 -11.84
CA GLU A 52 -0.69 -13.54 -12.88
C GLU A 52 -0.99 -12.51 -13.97
N LEU A 53 -2.24 -12.46 -14.44
CA LEU A 53 -2.71 -11.49 -15.42
C LEU A 53 -2.51 -10.05 -14.90
N MET A 54 -2.90 -9.77 -13.65
CA MET A 54 -2.81 -8.42 -13.10
C MET A 54 -1.36 -7.99 -12.85
N LEU A 55 -0.50 -8.89 -12.37
CA LEU A 55 0.95 -8.64 -12.24
C LEU A 55 1.59 -8.35 -13.61
N SER A 56 1.22 -9.10 -14.64
CA SER A 56 1.67 -8.87 -16.02
C SER A 56 1.20 -7.50 -16.52
N TYR A 57 -0.08 -7.19 -16.33
CA TYR A 57 -0.68 -5.92 -16.71
C TYR A 57 0.00 -4.75 -16.01
N GLN A 58 0.19 -4.79 -14.69
CA GLN A 58 0.84 -3.72 -13.92
C GLN A 58 2.29 -3.46 -14.35
N ARG A 59 2.98 -4.46 -14.91
CA ARG A 59 4.33 -4.32 -15.48
C ARG A 59 4.32 -3.80 -16.93
N GLY A 60 3.15 -3.49 -17.47
CA GLY A 60 2.97 -3.05 -18.85
C GLY A 60 3.06 -4.19 -19.86
N HIS A 61 2.90 -5.45 -19.44
CA HIS A 61 2.88 -6.63 -20.29
C HIS A 61 1.44 -7.08 -20.54
N ILE A 62 0.64 -6.18 -21.11
CA ILE A 62 -0.71 -6.47 -21.62
C ILE A 62 -0.67 -6.33 -23.14
N SER A 63 -1.10 -7.36 -23.86
CA SER A 63 -1.21 -7.32 -25.32
C SER A 63 -2.63 -6.95 -25.75
N LEU A 64 -2.77 -6.47 -26.99
CA LEU A 64 -4.07 -6.07 -27.55
C LEU A 64 -5.13 -7.19 -27.50
N PRO A 65 -4.82 -8.47 -27.81
CA PRO A 65 -5.78 -9.56 -27.66
C PRO A 65 -6.23 -9.78 -26.20
N GLN A 66 -5.31 -9.66 -25.24
CA GLN A 66 -5.62 -9.79 -23.81
C GLN A 66 -6.54 -8.67 -23.35
N TYR A 67 -6.25 -7.44 -23.79
CA TYR A 67 -7.06 -6.28 -23.48
C TYR A 67 -8.48 -6.39 -24.07
N LYS A 68 -8.61 -6.84 -25.32
CA LYS A 68 -9.91 -7.12 -25.96
C LYS A 68 -10.74 -8.13 -25.18
N LEU A 69 -10.15 -9.26 -24.78
CA LEU A 69 -10.84 -10.29 -23.99
C LEU A 69 -11.25 -9.79 -22.60
N LEU A 70 -10.40 -8.98 -21.97
CA LEU A 70 -10.74 -8.32 -20.72
C LEU A 70 -11.96 -7.41 -20.90
N LEU A 71 -11.96 -6.53 -21.91
CA LEU A 71 -13.09 -5.63 -22.14
C LEU A 71 -14.39 -6.36 -22.51
N CYS A 72 -14.32 -7.44 -23.29
CA CYS A 72 -15.50 -8.30 -23.55
C CYS A 72 -16.07 -8.85 -22.24
N SER A 73 -15.21 -9.31 -21.33
CA SER A 73 -15.62 -9.85 -20.04
C SER A 73 -16.21 -8.76 -19.14
N LEU A 74 -15.58 -7.58 -19.10
CA LEU A 74 -16.10 -6.44 -18.37
C LEU A 74 -17.44 -5.97 -18.92
N TYR A 75 -17.62 -5.90 -20.24
CA TYR A 75 -18.89 -5.52 -20.86
C TYR A 75 -20.05 -6.41 -20.38
N GLU A 76 -19.90 -7.73 -20.40
CA GLU A 76 -20.96 -8.63 -19.91
C GLU A 76 -21.24 -8.44 -18.41
N ILE A 77 -20.19 -8.24 -17.60
CA ILE A 77 -20.31 -8.03 -16.15
C ILE A 77 -21.00 -6.70 -15.84
N TYR A 78 -20.55 -5.59 -16.41
CA TYR A 78 -21.17 -4.27 -16.19
C TYR A 78 -22.56 -4.19 -16.77
N ARG A 79 -22.81 -4.78 -17.95
CA ARG A 79 -24.17 -4.86 -18.50
C ARG A 79 -25.11 -5.55 -17.52
N ALA A 80 -24.68 -6.65 -16.91
CA ALA A 80 -25.48 -7.35 -15.91
C ALA A 80 -25.65 -6.55 -14.62
N LEU A 81 -24.57 -5.98 -14.08
CA LEU A 81 -24.61 -5.17 -12.87
C LEU A 81 -25.53 -3.96 -13.05
N GLU A 82 -25.37 -3.21 -14.13
CA GLU A 82 -26.07 -1.96 -14.39
C GLU A 82 -27.55 -2.19 -14.69
N GLU A 83 -27.90 -3.24 -15.45
CA GLU A 83 -29.31 -3.59 -15.65
C GLU A 83 -30.01 -4.02 -14.34
N GLU A 84 -29.30 -4.66 -13.40
CA GLU A 84 -29.87 -4.99 -12.09
C GLU A 84 -29.89 -3.79 -11.13
N LEU A 85 -28.94 -2.86 -11.23
CA LEU A 85 -29.00 -1.57 -10.52
C LEU A 85 -30.18 -0.73 -11.02
N ASP A 86 -30.40 -0.65 -12.33
CA ASP A 86 -31.54 0.06 -12.93
C ASP A 86 -32.87 -0.56 -12.51
N ARG A 87 -32.98 -1.89 -12.56
CA ARG A 87 -34.19 -2.62 -12.13
C ARG A 87 -34.52 -2.34 -10.66
N ASN A 88 -33.50 -2.16 -9.83
CA ASN A 88 -33.64 -1.97 -8.39
C ASN A 88 -33.36 -0.53 -7.96
N ALA A 89 -33.42 0.45 -8.87
CA ALA A 89 -33.03 1.84 -8.58
C ALA A 89 -33.83 2.48 -7.44
N SER A 90 -35.08 2.05 -7.22
CA SER A 90 -35.93 2.51 -6.11
C SER A 90 -35.84 1.63 -4.85
N HIS A 91 -35.09 0.54 -4.87
CA HIS A 91 -34.95 -0.35 -3.71
C HIS A 91 -34.14 0.38 -2.61
N PRO A 92 -34.56 0.35 -1.32
CA PRO A 92 -33.87 1.09 -0.24
C PRO A 92 -32.38 0.77 -0.11
N GLY A 93 -32.00 -0.49 -0.36
CA GLY A 93 -30.59 -0.93 -0.38
C GLY A 93 -29.74 -0.37 -1.52
N VAL A 94 -30.37 0.01 -2.65
CA VAL A 94 -29.67 0.38 -3.90
C VAL A 94 -29.78 1.87 -4.19
N ALA A 95 -30.93 2.49 -3.90
CA ALA A 95 -31.19 3.88 -4.19
C ALA A 95 -30.10 4.85 -3.68
N PRO A 96 -29.50 4.68 -2.47
CA PRO A 96 -28.43 5.57 -2.02
C PRO A 96 -27.17 5.55 -2.90
N ILE A 97 -26.87 4.43 -3.54
CA ILE A 97 -25.65 4.24 -4.35
C ILE A 97 -25.90 4.32 -5.87
N TYR A 98 -27.12 4.68 -6.29
CA TYR A 98 -27.50 4.70 -7.70
C TYR A 98 -27.04 6.01 -8.38
N PHE A 99 -25.88 5.95 -9.06
CA PHE A 99 -25.25 7.07 -9.77
C PHE A 99 -24.96 6.73 -11.25
N PRO A 100 -25.98 6.50 -12.09
CA PRO A 100 -25.77 6.01 -13.45
C PRO A 100 -25.03 7.03 -14.34
N GLN A 101 -25.28 8.33 -14.17
CA GLN A 101 -24.65 9.37 -15.00
C GLN A 101 -23.15 9.48 -14.74
N GLU A 102 -22.72 9.22 -13.50
CA GLU A 102 -21.33 9.33 -13.09
C GLU A 102 -20.56 8.03 -13.23
N LEU A 103 -21.21 6.88 -12.95
CA LEU A 103 -20.53 5.60 -12.80
C LEU A 103 -20.81 4.56 -13.88
N ALA A 104 -21.91 4.64 -14.64
CA ALA A 104 -22.23 3.58 -15.60
C ALA A 104 -21.11 3.42 -16.64
N ARG A 105 -20.71 2.17 -16.90
CA ARG A 105 -19.58 1.79 -17.76
C ARG A 105 -20.04 1.12 -19.05
N ARG A 106 -21.30 0.66 -19.14
CA ARG A 106 -21.79 -0.06 -20.31
C ARG A 106 -21.55 0.70 -21.61
N GLU A 107 -22.03 1.93 -21.74
CA GLU A 107 -21.88 2.72 -22.98
C GLU A 107 -20.41 2.95 -23.34
N ALA A 108 -19.57 3.21 -22.34
CA ALA A 108 -18.13 3.36 -22.53
C ALA A 108 -17.48 2.05 -23.04
N LEU A 109 -17.89 0.90 -22.50
CA LEU A 109 -17.43 -0.41 -22.96
C LEU A 109 -17.94 -0.75 -24.36
N GLU A 110 -19.17 -0.37 -24.71
CA GLU A 110 -19.71 -0.52 -26.06
C GLU A 110 -18.86 0.29 -27.07
N SER A 111 -18.53 1.55 -26.74
CA SER A 111 -17.66 2.40 -27.57
C SER A 111 -16.25 1.81 -27.72
N ASP A 112 -15.67 1.29 -26.64
CA ASP A 112 -14.32 0.69 -26.70
C ASP A 112 -14.31 -0.60 -27.52
N LEU A 113 -15.34 -1.45 -27.39
CA LEU A 113 -15.46 -2.69 -28.15
C LEU A 113 -15.71 -2.43 -29.63
N GLU A 114 -16.55 -1.45 -29.98
CA GLU A 114 -16.75 -1.04 -31.36
C GLU A 114 -15.45 -0.55 -32.01
N PHE A 115 -14.68 0.28 -31.29
CA PHE A 115 -13.37 0.75 -31.75
C PHE A 115 -12.37 -0.41 -31.95
N LEU A 116 -12.32 -1.37 -31.02
CA LEU A 116 -11.31 -2.42 -31.00
C LEU A 116 -11.65 -3.62 -31.89
N LEU A 117 -12.93 -3.95 -32.06
CA LEU A 117 -13.40 -5.16 -32.74
C LEU A 117 -14.18 -4.87 -34.03
N GLY A 118 -14.61 -3.63 -34.26
CA GLY A 118 -15.41 -3.20 -35.41
C GLY A 118 -16.91 -3.14 -35.12
N GLN A 119 -17.70 -2.73 -36.13
CA GLN A 119 -19.16 -2.55 -36.04
C GLN A 119 -19.92 -3.83 -35.61
N ASP A 120 -19.37 -4.99 -35.94
CA ASP A 120 -19.88 -6.33 -35.63
C ASP A 120 -19.33 -6.88 -34.29
N TRP A 121 -18.81 -6.03 -33.40
CA TRP A 121 -18.20 -6.43 -32.13
C TRP A 121 -19.10 -7.34 -31.28
N LYS A 122 -20.42 -7.17 -31.34
CA LYS A 122 -21.39 -8.00 -30.59
C LYS A 122 -21.33 -9.47 -30.97
N GLU A 123 -21.04 -9.78 -32.23
CA GLU A 123 -20.90 -11.15 -32.73
C GLU A 123 -19.54 -11.77 -32.37
N LYS A 124 -18.59 -10.93 -31.93
CA LYS A 124 -17.20 -11.30 -31.60
C LYS A 124 -16.93 -11.41 -30.11
N ILE A 125 -17.96 -11.23 -29.26
CA ILE A 125 -17.82 -11.34 -27.81
C ILE A 125 -17.44 -12.77 -27.43
N ALA A 126 -16.28 -12.92 -26.82
CA ALA A 126 -15.83 -14.15 -26.18
C ALA A 126 -15.51 -13.84 -24.72
N VAL A 127 -16.15 -14.55 -23.80
CA VAL A 127 -15.95 -14.38 -22.36
C VAL A 127 -15.73 -15.74 -21.68
N PRO A 128 -14.89 -15.82 -20.64
CA PRO A 128 -14.61 -17.06 -19.94
C PRO A 128 -15.83 -17.59 -19.18
N ALA A 129 -15.77 -18.87 -18.77
CA ALA A 129 -16.80 -19.48 -17.94
C ALA A 129 -16.97 -18.74 -16.60
N ALA A 130 -15.88 -18.26 -15.99
CA ALA A 130 -15.95 -17.43 -14.79
C ALA A 130 -16.76 -16.13 -14.97
N ALA A 131 -16.67 -15.47 -16.13
CA ALA A 131 -17.46 -14.26 -16.40
C ALA A 131 -18.96 -14.57 -16.48
N HIS A 132 -19.34 -15.69 -17.10
CA HIS A 132 -20.73 -16.15 -17.12
C HIS A 132 -21.26 -16.44 -15.70
N LYS A 133 -20.47 -17.10 -14.85
CA LYS A 133 -20.84 -17.35 -13.44
C LYS A 133 -21.03 -16.04 -12.67
N TYR A 134 -20.16 -15.07 -12.90
CA TYR A 134 -20.30 -13.75 -12.29
C TYR A 134 -21.60 -13.07 -12.75
N VAL A 135 -21.86 -13.02 -14.05
CA VAL A 135 -23.12 -12.49 -14.59
C VAL A 135 -24.33 -13.19 -13.99
N GLN A 136 -24.32 -14.53 -13.90
CA GLN A 136 -25.41 -15.29 -13.29
C GLN A 136 -25.65 -14.89 -11.83
N ARG A 137 -24.57 -14.72 -11.04
CA ARG A 137 -24.69 -14.27 -9.65
C ARG A 137 -25.32 -12.88 -9.55
N LEU A 138 -24.87 -11.93 -10.37
CA LEU A 138 -25.44 -10.57 -10.41
C LEU A 138 -26.93 -10.59 -10.71
N ARG A 139 -27.36 -11.38 -11.71
CA ARG A 139 -28.79 -11.55 -12.05
C ARG A 139 -29.59 -12.24 -10.95
N GLN A 140 -28.98 -13.19 -10.25
CA GLN A 140 -29.61 -13.88 -9.15
C GLN A 140 -29.88 -12.91 -8.00
N ILE A 141 -28.85 -12.19 -7.51
CA ILE A 141 -29.01 -11.28 -6.38
C ILE A 141 -29.88 -10.07 -6.75
N GLY A 142 -29.82 -9.58 -7.99
CA GLY A 142 -30.70 -8.50 -8.44
C GLY A 142 -32.19 -8.85 -8.40
N LYS A 143 -32.53 -10.15 -8.43
CA LYS A 143 -33.92 -10.64 -8.32
C LYS A 143 -34.28 -11.06 -6.90
N GLU A 144 -33.36 -11.72 -6.21
CA GLU A 144 -33.65 -12.40 -4.93
C GLU A 144 -33.29 -11.55 -3.70
N ASN A 145 -32.20 -10.79 -3.77
CA ASN A 145 -31.73 -9.93 -2.66
C ASN A 145 -30.95 -8.72 -3.19
N PRO A 146 -31.66 -7.66 -3.64
CA PRO A 146 -31.04 -6.50 -4.29
C PRO A 146 -30.06 -5.72 -3.42
N THR A 147 -30.19 -5.79 -2.08
CA THR A 147 -29.26 -5.14 -1.14
C THR A 147 -27.82 -5.60 -1.35
N LEU A 148 -27.61 -6.86 -1.77
CA LEU A 148 -26.28 -7.40 -2.07
C LEU A 148 -25.61 -6.77 -3.29
N LEU A 149 -26.35 -6.07 -4.16
CA LEU A 149 -25.76 -5.33 -5.29
C LEU A 149 -24.78 -4.24 -4.81
N VAL A 150 -24.96 -3.73 -3.59
CA VAL A 150 -24.04 -2.76 -2.96
C VAL A 150 -22.60 -3.29 -2.93
N ALA A 151 -22.42 -4.56 -2.59
CA ALA A 151 -21.11 -5.20 -2.50
C ALA A 151 -20.39 -5.23 -3.86
N HIS A 152 -21.11 -5.53 -4.94
CA HIS A 152 -20.57 -5.60 -6.29
C HIS A 152 -20.32 -4.22 -6.89
N ALA A 153 -21.26 -3.29 -6.72
CA ALA A 153 -21.10 -1.91 -7.15
C ALA A 153 -19.91 -1.24 -6.44
N TYR A 154 -19.75 -1.45 -5.13
CA TYR A 154 -18.58 -1.00 -4.38
C TYR A 154 -17.27 -1.56 -4.96
N THR A 155 -17.21 -2.88 -5.13
CA THR A 155 -15.99 -3.59 -5.57
C THR A 155 -15.54 -3.14 -6.96
N ARG A 156 -16.49 -2.95 -7.87
CA ARG A 156 -16.23 -2.52 -9.25
C ARG A 156 -15.95 -1.03 -9.33
N TYR A 157 -16.93 -0.17 -9.04
CA TYR A 157 -16.83 1.27 -9.30
C TYR A 157 -15.72 1.96 -8.50
N LEU A 158 -15.53 1.61 -7.22
CA LEU A 158 -14.43 2.23 -6.45
C LEU A 158 -13.06 1.70 -6.88
N GLY A 159 -13.00 0.46 -7.40
CA GLY A 159 -11.83 -0.10 -8.05
C GLY A 159 -11.47 0.71 -9.31
N ASP A 160 -12.46 0.99 -10.15
CA ASP A 160 -12.27 1.73 -11.40
C ASP A 160 -11.82 3.19 -11.17
N LEU A 161 -12.43 3.86 -10.18
CA LEU A 161 -12.05 5.21 -9.73
C LEU A 161 -10.74 5.24 -8.92
N SER A 162 -10.08 4.10 -8.74
CA SER A 162 -8.82 3.98 -8.00
C SER A 162 -7.74 3.28 -8.83
N GLY A 163 -7.66 1.94 -8.77
CA GLY A 163 -6.69 1.15 -9.50
C GLY A 163 -6.93 1.19 -11.01
N GLY A 164 -8.19 1.28 -11.45
CA GLY A 164 -8.56 1.38 -12.86
C GLY A 164 -7.92 2.57 -13.57
N GLN A 165 -7.79 3.72 -12.91
CA GLN A 165 -7.11 4.89 -13.47
C GLN A 165 -5.63 4.66 -13.75
N VAL A 166 -4.98 3.80 -12.96
CA VAL A 166 -3.58 3.38 -13.20
C VAL A 166 -3.53 2.41 -14.39
N LEU A 167 -4.44 1.42 -14.43
CA LEU A 167 -4.52 0.46 -15.54
C LEU A 167 -4.83 1.13 -16.86
N GLY A 168 -5.70 2.14 -16.91
CA GLY A 168 -5.98 2.93 -18.11
C GLY A 168 -4.72 3.61 -18.67
N ARG A 169 -3.93 4.26 -17.80
CA ARG A 169 -2.64 4.86 -18.18
C ARG A 169 -1.64 3.83 -18.70
N ILE A 170 -1.56 2.66 -18.05
CA ILE A 170 -0.68 1.58 -18.51
C ILE A 170 -1.13 1.07 -19.88
N THR A 171 -2.43 0.85 -20.06
CA THR A 171 -3.02 0.39 -21.33
C THR A 171 -2.72 1.35 -22.46
N GLN A 172 -2.95 2.65 -22.22
CA GLN A 172 -2.67 3.70 -23.19
C GLN A 172 -1.21 3.64 -23.65
N LYS A 173 -0.28 3.56 -22.69
CA LYS A 173 1.15 3.50 -22.96
C LYS A 173 1.56 2.22 -23.68
N THR A 174 1.16 1.06 -23.16
CA THR A 174 1.58 -0.25 -23.67
C THR A 174 1.03 -0.54 -25.05
N LEU A 175 -0.23 -0.16 -25.32
CA LEU A 175 -0.89 -0.44 -26.60
C LEU A 175 -0.80 0.71 -27.61
N GLY A 176 -0.20 1.85 -27.22
CA GLY A 176 -0.07 3.01 -28.09
C GLY A 176 -1.40 3.64 -28.50
N LEU A 177 -2.41 3.59 -27.64
CA LEU A 177 -3.74 4.12 -27.91
C LEU A 177 -3.78 5.65 -27.74
N SER A 178 -4.54 6.32 -28.60
CA SER A 178 -4.91 7.73 -28.47
C SER A 178 -5.74 7.94 -27.20
N THR A 179 -5.72 9.16 -26.64
CA THR A 179 -6.55 9.50 -25.50
C THR A 179 -8.03 9.40 -25.89
N GLY A 180 -8.79 8.54 -25.21
CA GLY A 180 -10.24 8.38 -25.38
C GLY A 180 -10.65 7.18 -26.22
N GLU A 181 -9.95 6.86 -27.31
CA GLU A 181 -10.34 5.75 -28.18
C GLU A 181 -9.86 4.39 -27.63
N GLY A 182 -10.77 3.46 -27.41
CA GLY A 182 -10.47 2.15 -26.80
C GLY A 182 -10.08 2.23 -25.32
N LEU A 183 -10.31 3.37 -24.66
CA LEU A 183 -10.02 3.64 -23.25
C LEU A 183 -11.18 4.30 -22.51
N SER A 184 -12.35 4.44 -23.14
CA SER A 184 -13.54 5.10 -22.61
C SER A 184 -13.97 4.52 -21.27
N PHE A 185 -13.82 3.21 -21.07
CA PHE A 185 -14.11 2.53 -19.80
C PHE A 185 -13.43 3.20 -18.59
N PHE A 186 -12.18 3.65 -18.78
CA PHE A 186 -11.39 4.29 -17.73
C PHE A 186 -11.73 5.77 -17.53
N MET A 187 -12.52 6.37 -18.42
CA MET A 187 -12.87 7.79 -18.41
C MET A 187 -14.21 8.01 -17.69
N PHE A 188 -14.24 8.97 -16.76
CA PHE A 188 -15.44 9.29 -15.97
C PHE A 188 -15.81 10.77 -16.18
N PRO A 189 -16.40 11.14 -17.33
CA PRO A 189 -16.71 12.54 -17.64
C PRO A 189 -17.71 13.17 -16.66
N GLY A 190 -18.62 12.37 -16.07
CA GLY A 190 -19.52 12.80 -15.00
C GLY A 190 -18.86 13.00 -13.62
N VAL A 191 -17.58 12.65 -13.47
CA VAL A 191 -16.85 12.73 -12.20
C VAL A 191 -15.71 13.74 -12.29
N SER A 192 -15.95 14.95 -11.78
CA SER A 192 -14.92 16.02 -11.76
C SER A 192 -13.74 15.75 -10.84
N SER A 193 -13.94 14.98 -9.77
CA SER A 193 -12.88 14.56 -8.86
C SER A 193 -13.17 13.15 -8.34
N ALA A 194 -12.38 12.17 -8.79
CA ALA A 194 -12.50 10.79 -8.36
C ALA A 194 -12.44 10.66 -6.83
N ASN A 195 -11.56 11.41 -6.16
CA ASN A 195 -11.44 11.33 -4.70
C ASN A 195 -12.69 11.86 -3.97
N ARG A 196 -13.22 13.01 -4.37
CA ARG A 196 -14.46 13.55 -3.79
C ARG A 196 -15.65 12.62 -4.06
N PHE A 197 -15.73 12.07 -5.26
CA PHE A 197 -16.81 11.16 -5.62
C PHE A 197 -16.75 9.84 -4.84
N LYS A 198 -15.56 9.26 -4.64
CA LYS A 198 -15.39 8.08 -3.79
C LYS A 198 -15.78 8.35 -2.32
N GLN A 199 -15.53 9.56 -1.81
CA GLN A 199 -15.98 9.94 -0.46
C GLN A 199 -17.50 10.07 -0.39
N LEU A 200 -18.11 10.73 -1.38
CA LEU A 200 -19.57 10.83 -1.53
C LEU A 200 -20.19 9.43 -1.60
N TYR A 201 -19.68 8.55 -2.46
CA TYR A 201 -20.18 7.20 -2.64
C TYR A 201 -20.12 6.39 -1.34
N ARG A 202 -18.99 6.45 -0.60
CA ARG A 202 -18.88 5.79 0.72
C ARG A 202 -19.88 6.33 1.73
N SER A 203 -20.03 7.66 1.82
CA SER A 203 -21.01 8.28 2.71
C SER A 203 -22.44 7.84 2.39
N ARG A 204 -22.79 7.73 1.11
CA ARG A 204 -24.09 7.25 0.67
C ARG A 204 -24.30 5.78 0.96
N MET A 205 -23.28 4.95 0.74
CA MET A 205 -23.32 3.54 1.09
C MET A 205 -23.49 3.32 2.61
N ASN A 206 -22.86 4.16 3.43
CA ASN A 206 -23.03 4.11 4.89
C ASN A 206 -24.45 4.50 5.35
N SER A 207 -25.23 5.20 4.52
CA SER A 207 -26.62 5.55 4.82
C SER A 207 -27.63 4.46 4.45
N VAL A 208 -27.18 3.34 3.89
CA VAL A 208 -28.05 2.18 3.65
C VAL A 208 -28.43 1.57 4.99
N GLU A 209 -29.72 1.57 5.31
CA GLU A 209 -30.24 0.94 6.52
C GLU A 209 -30.21 -0.59 6.34
N LEU A 210 -29.42 -1.26 7.17
CA LEU A 210 -29.24 -2.71 7.16
C LEU A 210 -29.48 -3.27 8.55
N THR A 211 -30.20 -4.39 8.62
CA THR A 211 -30.16 -5.27 9.78
C THR A 211 -28.77 -5.90 9.94
N GLU A 212 -28.47 -6.42 11.13
CA GLU A 212 -27.20 -7.14 11.37
C GLU A 212 -27.01 -8.34 10.41
N GLU A 213 -28.09 -9.04 10.08
CA GLU A 213 -28.05 -10.17 9.14
C GLU A 213 -27.74 -9.70 7.71
N GLU A 214 -28.44 -8.66 7.21
CA GLU A 214 -28.17 -8.10 5.88
C GLU A 214 -26.76 -7.53 5.79
N ARG A 215 -26.27 -6.89 6.85
CA ARG A 215 -24.90 -6.39 6.95
C ARG A 215 -23.90 -7.53 6.78
N GLU A 216 -24.05 -8.62 7.54
CA GLU A 216 -23.17 -9.79 7.43
C GLU A 216 -23.20 -10.38 6.01
N GLN A 217 -24.38 -10.50 5.39
CA GLN A 217 -24.51 -10.97 4.01
C GLN A 217 -23.83 -10.05 2.99
N VAL A 218 -23.92 -8.72 3.15
CA VAL A 218 -23.23 -7.76 2.27
C VAL A 218 -21.70 -7.88 2.40
N LEU A 219 -21.18 -8.06 3.61
CA LEU A 219 -19.74 -8.25 3.82
C LEU A 219 -19.23 -9.53 3.17
N GLU A 220 -19.96 -10.64 3.33
CA GLU A 220 -19.65 -11.90 2.66
C GLU A 220 -19.71 -11.76 1.14
N GLU A 221 -20.75 -11.09 0.62
CA GLU A 221 -20.90 -10.89 -0.81
C GLU A 221 -19.77 -10.01 -1.38
N ALA A 222 -19.26 -9.05 -0.62
CA ALA A 222 -18.14 -8.23 -1.06
C ALA A 222 -16.86 -9.08 -1.24
N VAL A 223 -16.61 -10.02 -0.33
CA VAL A 223 -15.51 -10.98 -0.50
C VAL A 223 -15.75 -11.86 -1.72
N ARG A 224 -16.97 -12.37 -1.93
CA ARG A 224 -17.34 -13.15 -3.12
C ARG A 224 -17.16 -12.34 -4.41
N ALA A 225 -17.49 -11.05 -4.42
CA ALA A 225 -17.30 -10.17 -5.56
C ALA A 225 -15.83 -10.11 -5.99
N PHE A 226 -14.89 -10.03 -5.04
CA PHE A 226 -13.46 -10.11 -5.35
C PHE A 226 -13.04 -11.50 -5.85
N GLU A 227 -13.58 -12.58 -5.27
CA GLU A 227 -13.31 -13.95 -5.76
C GLU A 227 -13.78 -14.16 -7.20
N PHE A 228 -14.94 -13.63 -7.58
CA PHE A 228 -15.38 -13.67 -8.98
C PHE A 228 -14.40 -12.92 -9.89
N ASN A 229 -13.87 -11.77 -9.47
CA ASN A 229 -12.87 -11.05 -10.25
C ASN A 229 -11.57 -11.86 -10.42
N ILE A 230 -11.08 -12.50 -9.34
CA ILE A 230 -9.91 -13.40 -9.39
C ILE A 230 -10.14 -14.52 -10.40
N GLN A 231 -11.28 -15.21 -10.30
CA GLN A 231 -11.62 -16.31 -11.22
C GLN A 231 -11.69 -15.85 -12.67
N VAL A 232 -12.25 -14.65 -12.93
CA VAL A 232 -12.26 -14.07 -14.27
C VAL A 232 -10.84 -13.82 -14.78
N PHE A 233 -9.95 -13.26 -13.98
CA PHE A 233 -8.55 -13.03 -14.38
C PHE A 233 -7.79 -14.33 -14.63
N ASP A 234 -7.98 -15.34 -13.77
CA ASP A 234 -7.35 -16.65 -13.93
C ASP A 234 -7.85 -17.37 -15.20
N ASP A 235 -9.15 -17.34 -15.49
CA ASP A 235 -9.69 -17.97 -16.69
C ASP A 235 -9.30 -17.21 -17.96
N LEU A 236 -9.24 -15.87 -17.93
CA LEU A 236 -8.70 -15.07 -19.03
C LEU A 236 -7.27 -15.50 -19.37
N GLN A 237 -6.40 -15.61 -18.36
CA GLN A 237 -5.01 -16.06 -18.54
C GLN A 237 -4.96 -17.45 -19.21
N LYS A 238 -5.81 -18.40 -18.79
CA LYS A 238 -5.88 -19.73 -19.40
C LYS A 238 -6.33 -19.72 -20.85
N MET A 239 -7.37 -18.96 -21.20
CA MET A 239 -7.88 -18.86 -22.58
C MET A 239 -6.78 -18.37 -23.54
N LEU A 240 -5.90 -17.50 -23.05
CA LEU A 240 -4.79 -16.94 -23.81
C LEU A 240 -3.65 -17.94 -24.01
N MET A 241 -3.32 -18.75 -23.00
CA MET A 241 -2.29 -19.80 -23.13
C MET A 241 -2.67 -20.85 -24.18
N VAL A 242 -3.96 -21.20 -24.27
CA VAL A 242 -4.49 -22.13 -25.29
C VAL A 242 -4.38 -21.54 -26.70
N SER A 243 -4.60 -20.22 -26.86
CA SER A 243 -4.47 -19.54 -28.15
C SER A 243 -3.01 -19.37 -28.64
N GLN A 244 -2.04 -19.39 -27.72
CA GLN A 244 -0.61 -19.24 -28.04
C GLN A 244 0.06 -20.59 -28.36
N SER A 245 -0.44 -21.71 -27.81
CA SER A 245 0.07 -23.06 -28.16
C SER A 245 -0.24 -23.47 -29.60
N ASP A 246 -1.22 -22.83 -30.25
CA ASP A 246 -1.53 -23.05 -31.68
C ASP A 246 -0.71 -22.17 -32.63
N ASN A 247 -0.07 -21.09 -32.14
CA ASN A 247 0.60 -20.07 -32.96
C ASN A 247 2.13 -20.04 -32.81
N SER A 248 2.76 -20.98 -32.10
CA SER A 248 4.22 -21.07 -32.00
C SER A 248 4.86 -21.75 -33.23
N ARG A 249 4.64 -21.16 -34.40
CA ARG A 249 5.47 -21.23 -35.60
C ARG A 249 5.34 -19.87 -36.27
N ASP A 250 6.08 -18.87 -35.79
CA ASP A 250 6.86 -17.96 -36.64
C ASP A 250 7.37 -16.72 -35.89
N ALA A 251 8.65 -16.47 -36.17
CA ALA A 251 9.39 -15.22 -36.16
C ALA A 251 9.82 -14.55 -34.83
N ALA A 252 11.14 -14.42 -34.75
CA ALA A 252 11.94 -13.67 -33.80
C ALA A 252 12.30 -12.26 -34.31
N HIS A 253 12.86 -11.48 -33.38
CA HIS A 253 13.59 -10.21 -33.51
C HIS A 253 12.79 -8.92 -33.72
N VAL A 254 13.00 -7.93 -32.82
CA VAL A 254 13.78 -6.69 -33.07
C VAL A 254 14.24 -6.10 -31.70
N THR A 255 15.48 -5.64 -31.61
CA THR A 255 16.04 -4.84 -30.51
C THR A 255 16.61 -3.53 -31.05
N GLY A 256 16.63 -2.46 -30.23
CA GLY A 256 17.63 -1.38 -30.35
C GLY A 256 17.15 0.07 -30.38
N ALA A 257 15.88 0.37 -30.73
CA ALA A 257 15.38 1.75 -30.86
C ALA A 257 14.50 2.23 -29.68
N GLU A 258 14.00 1.34 -28.84
CA GLU A 258 13.08 1.64 -27.73
C GLU A 258 13.74 2.41 -26.57
N THR A 259 15.05 2.23 -26.34
CA THR A 259 15.72 2.74 -25.13
C THR A 259 15.84 4.27 -25.09
N VAL A 260 15.89 4.94 -26.24
CA VAL A 260 16.00 6.41 -26.32
C VAL A 260 14.62 7.07 -26.29
N LYS A 261 13.63 6.46 -26.97
CA LYS A 261 12.23 6.92 -26.98
C LYS A 261 11.58 6.75 -25.59
N ASN A 262 11.90 5.66 -24.88
CA ASN A 262 11.43 5.42 -23.51
C ASN A 262 11.99 6.44 -22.51
N ARG A 263 13.26 6.87 -22.65
CA ARG A 263 13.84 7.94 -21.79
C ARG A 263 13.23 9.31 -22.07
N LEU A 264 12.94 9.65 -23.33
CA LEU A 264 12.23 10.89 -23.67
C LEU A 264 10.79 10.86 -23.15
N MET A 265 10.09 9.72 -23.28
CA MET A 265 8.71 9.57 -22.80
C MET A 265 8.59 9.52 -21.27
N GLU A 266 9.57 8.92 -20.57
CA GLU A 266 9.68 9.03 -19.10
C GLU A 266 9.91 10.48 -18.67
N LYS A 267 10.78 11.23 -19.37
CA LYS A 267 11.03 12.64 -19.04
C LYS A 267 9.77 13.49 -19.25
N VAL A 268 9.03 13.30 -20.34
CA VAL A 268 7.76 14.01 -20.61
C VAL A 268 6.63 13.60 -19.64
N GLN A 269 6.54 12.32 -19.25
CA GLN A 269 5.52 11.85 -18.30
C GLN A 269 5.79 12.31 -16.85
N MET A 270 7.05 12.49 -16.46
CA MET A 270 7.42 13.12 -15.20
C MET A 270 6.99 14.59 -15.16
N THR A 271 7.13 15.35 -16.25
CA THR A 271 6.74 16.79 -16.26
C THR A 271 5.23 17.05 -16.10
N SER A 272 4.34 16.06 -16.29
CA SER A 272 2.87 16.26 -16.27
C SER A 272 2.13 15.67 -15.07
N SER A 273 2.83 15.02 -14.13
CA SER A 273 2.23 14.41 -12.93
C SER A 273 2.45 15.25 -11.67
N ASP A 274 1.66 15.03 -10.62
CA ASP A 274 1.81 15.72 -9.34
C ASP A 274 3.17 15.45 -8.68
N LEU A 275 3.74 16.43 -7.97
CA LEU A 275 5.06 16.29 -7.32
C LEU A 275 5.12 15.07 -6.39
N SER A 276 4.04 14.78 -5.66
CA SER A 276 3.92 13.60 -4.80
C SER A 276 3.94 12.27 -5.55
N GLU A 277 3.35 12.19 -6.74
CA GLU A 277 3.39 11.00 -7.58
C GLU A 277 4.78 10.81 -8.17
N GLN A 278 5.41 11.90 -8.60
CA GLN A 278 6.77 11.90 -9.13
C GLN A 278 7.79 11.44 -8.09
N ILE A 279 7.79 12.02 -6.89
CA ILE A 279 8.68 11.60 -5.79
C ILE A 279 8.48 10.11 -5.51
N LYS A 280 7.22 9.67 -5.35
CA LYS A 280 6.91 8.26 -5.11
C LYS A 280 7.44 7.33 -6.21
N ALA A 281 7.35 7.75 -7.48
CA ALA A 281 7.83 6.97 -8.60
C ALA A 281 9.37 6.84 -8.57
N VAL A 282 10.09 7.96 -8.44
CA VAL A 282 11.57 7.95 -8.47
C VAL A 282 12.18 7.29 -7.24
N THR A 283 11.50 7.32 -6.08
CA THR A 283 11.99 6.67 -4.86
C THR A 283 11.56 5.21 -4.73
N LYS A 284 10.85 4.64 -5.71
CA LYS A 284 10.31 3.27 -5.59
C LYS A 284 11.41 2.24 -5.33
N ASP A 285 12.48 2.27 -6.12
CA ASP A 285 13.54 1.27 -6.02
C ASP A 285 14.40 1.48 -4.76
N THR A 286 14.64 2.74 -4.38
CA THR A 286 15.37 3.05 -3.14
C THR A 286 14.55 2.77 -1.89
N HIS A 287 13.22 2.89 -1.94
CA HIS A 287 12.33 2.44 -0.87
C HIS A 287 12.42 0.93 -0.68
N VAL A 288 12.31 0.16 -1.76
CA VAL A 288 12.46 -1.31 -1.70
C VAL A 288 13.82 -1.70 -1.12
N ARG A 289 14.90 -1.03 -1.55
CA ARG A 289 16.24 -1.27 -0.97
C ARG A 289 16.31 -0.93 0.51
N ALA A 290 15.74 0.20 0.93
CA ALA A 290 15.73 0.61 2.34
C ALA A 290 15.00 -0.41 3.24
N GLU A 291 13.87 -0.95 2.77
CA GLU A 291 13.11 -1.98 3.48
C GLU A 291 13.84 -3.33 3.57
N ASN A 292 14.78 -3.59 2.66
CA ASN A 292 15.57 -4.82 2.60
C ASN A 292 16.98 -4.66 3.21
N THR A 293 17.27 -3.56 3.91
CA THR A 293 18.49 -3.46 4.72
C THR A 293 18.45 -4.49 5.86
N GLU A 294 19.62 -4.97 6.28
CA GLU A 294 19.72 -6.05 7.29
C GLU A 294 19.02 -5.66 8.60
N LEU A 295 19.24 -4.43 9.07
CA LEU A 295 18.58 -3.89 10.25
C LEU A 295 17.06 -3.90 10.10
N MET A 296 16.53 -3.47 8.95
CA MET A 296 15.08 -3.41 8.72
C MET A 296 14.46 -4.79 8.58
N LEU A 297 15.13 -5.74 7.90
CA LEU A 297 14.70 -7.14 7.84
C LEU A 297 14.68 -7.79 9.22
N SER A 298 15.67 -7.50 10.08
CA SER A 298 15.68 -7.93 11.48
C SER A 298 14.50 -7.32 12.24
N TYR A 299 14.27 -6.02 12.06
CA TYR A 299 13.16 -5.28 12.67
C TYR A 299 11.81 -5.89 12.29
N GLN A 300 11.55 -6.11 11.00
CA GLN A 300 10.29 -6.66 10.48
C GLN A 300 10.01 -8.08 10.98
N ARG A 301 11.06 -8.87 11.26
CA ARG A 301 10.95 -10.20 11.88
C ARG A 301 10.74 -10.14 13.40
N GLY A 302 10.73 -8.95 13.99
CA GLY A 302 10.59 -8.75 15.43
C GLY A 302 11.86 -9.05 16.22
N HIS A 303 13.02 -9.08 15.57
CA HIS A 303 14.32 -9.36 16.19
C HIS A 303 15.09 -8.08 16.58
N ILE A 304 14.38 -6.95 16.69
CA ILE A 304 14.99 -5.69 17.15
C ILE A 304 15.38 -5.81 18.63
N THR A 305 16.64 -5.49 18.96
CA THR A 305 17.15 -5.48 20.33
C THR A 305 17.06 -4.10 20.96
N LEU A 306 17.08 -4.04 22.29
CA LEU A 306 17.06 -2.76 23.01
C LEU A 306 18.26 -1.85 22.67
N PRO A 307 19.52 -2.36 22.56
CA PRO A 307 20.65 -1.56 22.08
C PRO A 307 20.46 -1.02 20.66
N GLN A 308 19.95 -1.85 19.73
CA GLN A 308 19.62 -1.43 18.36
C GLN A 308 18.59 -0.30 18.37
N TYR A 309 17.53 -0.45 19.16
CA TYR A 309 16.47 0.54 19.23
C TYR A 309 16.95 1.87 19.81
N LYS A 310 17.75 1.84 20.88
CA LYS A 310 18.38 3.04 21.47
C LYS A 310 19.24 3.78 20.45
N LEU A 311 20.09 3.06 19.71
CA LEU A 311 20.98 3.66 18.72
C LEU A 311 20.20 4.25 17.52
N LEU A 312 19.12 3.58 17.11
CA LEU A 312 18.19 4.10 16.11
C LEU A 312 17.57 5.42 16.59
N LEU A 313 17.02 5.47 17.80
CA LEU A 313 16.41 6.70 18.33
C LEU A 313 17.40 7.84 18.52
N CYS A 314 18.64 7.56 18.96
CA CYS A 314 19.71 8.56 18.98
C CYS A 314 19.96 9.15 17.58
N SER A 315 19.96 8.29 16.55
CA SER A 315 20.17 8.73 15.17
C SER A 315 18.98 9.51 14.61
N LEU A 316 17.76 9.07 14.91
CA LEU A 316 16.55 9.79 14.54
C LEU A 316 16.51 11.16 15.22
N TYR A 317 16.83 11.27 16.51
CA TYR A 317 16.90 12.54 17.21
C TYR A 317 17.81 13.54 16.51
N GLU A 318 19.02 13.13 16.13
CA GLU A 318 19.95 14.00 15.39
C GLU A 318 19.43 14.44 14.01
N ILE A 319 18.74 13.53 13.31
CA ILE A 319 18.15 13.80 11.99
C ILE A 319 16.94 14.74 12.11
N TYR A 320 15.98 14.44 12.98
CA TYR A 320 14.79 15.28 13.18
C TYR A 320 15.14 16.62 13.78
N ARG A 321 16.12 16.69 14.69
CA ARG A 321 16.63 17.97 15.17
C ARG A 321 17.09 18.85 14.01
N ALA A 322 17.93 18.32 13.12
CA ALA A 322 18.40 19.08 11.96
C ALA A 322 17.28 19.39 10.94
N LEU A 323 16.34 18.46 10.72
CA LEU A 323 15.22 18.67 9.82
C LEU A 323 14.29 19.77 10.36
N GLU A 324 13.87 19.66 11.62
CA GLU A 324 12.91 20.57 12.25
C GLU A 324 13.52 21.95 12.50
N GLU A 325 14.80 22.04 12.88
CA GLU A 325 15.55 23.32 12.92
C GLU A 325 15.46 24.07 11.58
N GLU A 326 15.61 23.37 10.46
CA GLU A 326 15.61 23.98 9.13
C GLU A 326 14.19 24.18 8.57
N MET A 327 13.22 23.35 8.95
CA MET A 327 11.80 23.57 8.66
C MET A 327 11.29 24.83 9.37
N ASP A 328 11.65 25.02 10.64
CA ASP A 328 11.30 26.22 11.41
C ASP A 328 11.94 27.48 10.84
N ARG A 329 13.25 27.43 10.55
CA ARG A 329 14.00 28.53 9.92
C ARG A 329 13.36 28.97 8.61
N ASN A 330 12.83 28.03 7.83
CA ASN A 330 12.26 28.26 6.52
C ASN A 330 10.72 28.22 6.51
N SER A 331 10.06 28.33 7.67
CA SER A 331 8.60 28.19 7.80
C SER A 331 7.80 29.16 6.92
N SER A 332 8.35 30.34 6.61
CA SER A 332 7.74 31.32 5.70
C SER A 332 8.20 31.22 4.24
N HIS A 333 9.14 30.32 3.93
CA HIS A 333 9.64 30.16 2.57
C HIS A 333 8.57 29.51 1.68
N PRO A 334 8.31 29.99 0.44
CA PRO A 334 7.23 29.47 -0.41
C PRO A 334 7.30 27.95 -0.68
N GLY A 335 8.51 27.40 -0.74
CA GLY A 335 8.74 25.96 -0.91
C GLY A 335 8.47 25.08 0.32
N VAL A 336 8.33 25.68 1.51
CA VAL A 336 8.25 24.98 2.80
C VAL A 336 6.94 25.30 3.51
N ALA A 337 6.47 26.54 3.45
CA ALA A 337 5.24 26.99 4.10
C ALA A 337 4.01 26.08 3.83
N PRO A 338 3.77 25.56 2.61
CA PRO A 338 2.62 24.69 2.36
C PRO A 338 2.65 23.37 3.17
N ILE A 339 3.84 22.86 3.48
CA ILE A 339 4.06 21.56 4.14
C ILE A 339 4.44 21.71 5.62
N TYR A 340 4.39 22.92 6.17
CA TYR A 340 4.82 23.20 7.54
C TYR A 340 3.70 22.91 8.55
N PHE A 341 3.76 21.72 9.17
CA PHE A 341 2.78 21.22 10.14
C PHE A 341 3.44 20.80 11.46
N PRO A 342 4.04 21.73 12.23
CA PRO A 342 4.82 21.37 13.42
C PRO A 342 3.96 20.73 14.52
N GLN A 343 2.71 21.17 14.71
CA GLN A 343 1.84 20.63 15.75
C GLN A 343 1.47 19.17 15.51
N GLU A 344 1.34 18.78 14.24
CA GLU A 344 0.94 17.44 13.84
C GLU A 344 2.13 16.51 13.61
N LEU A 345 3.24 17.02 13.06
CA LEU A 345 4.35 16.20 12.56
C LEU A 345 5.65 16.30 13.36
N ALA A 346 5.89 17.33 14.16
CA ALA A 346 7.18 17.46 14.86
C ALA A 346 7.44 16.25 15.75
N ARG A 347 8.66 15.70 15.69
CA ARG A 347 9.08 14.48 16.38
C ARG A 347 10.09 14.76 17.49
N LEU A 348 10.69 15.95 17.55
CA LEU A 348 11.78 16.22 18.49
C LEU A 348 11.36 15.98 19.94
N GLU A 349 10.26 16.58 20.40
CA GLU A 349 9.77 16.40 21.79
C GLU A 349 9.46 14.93 22.11
N ALA A 350 8.92 14.19 21.14
CA ALA A 350 8.62 12.77 21.31
C ALA A 350 9.90 11.94 21.43
N LEU A 351 10.91 12.23 20.60
CA LEU A 351 12.23 11.59 20.67
C LEU A 351 12.96 11.92 21.97
N GLU A 352 12.85 13.15 22.47
CA GLU A 352 13.43 13.52 23.78
C GLU A 352 12.82 12.71 24.93
N LYS A 353 11.49 12.54 24.93
CA LYS A 353 10.79 11.69 25.92
C LYS A 353 11.25 10.24 25.86
N ASP A 354 11.35 9.69 24.64
CA ASP A 354 11.78 8.30 24.46
C ASP A 354 13.24 8.11 24.88
N LEU A 355 14.13 9.06 24.56
CA LEU A 355 15.54 9.00 24.94
C LEU A 355 15.72 9.19 26.45
N GLU A 356 14.96 10.07 27.09
CA GLU A 356 14.98 10.22 28.56
C GLU A 356 14.52 8.93 29.25
N PHE A 357 13.45 8.30 28.76
CA PHE A 357 12.98 7.01 29.26
C PHE A 357 14.04 5.90 29.10
N LEU A 358 14.67 5.81 27.92
CA LEU A 358 15.56 4.69 27.58
C LEU A 358 17.00 4.85 28.08
N LEU A 359 17.49 6.09 28.19
CA LEU A 359 18.88 6.41 28.55
C LEU A 359 19.00 7.17 29.88
N GLY A 360 17.88 7.57 30.49
CA GLY A 360 17.81 8.33 31.75
C GLY A 360 17.99 9.84 31.58
N ASN A 361 17.89 10.60 32.67
CA ASN A 361 17.90 12.07 32.68
C ASN A 361 19.15 12.72 32.05
N LYS A 362 20.26 11.97 31.93
CA LYS A 362 21.50 12.41 31.27
C LYS A 362 21.63 11.89 29.84
N TRP A 363 20.52 11.57 29.17
CA TRP A 363 20.52 10.99 27.83
C TRP A 363 21.32 11.82 26.81
N ARG A 364 21.32 13.16 26.94
CA ARG A 364 22.08 14.07 26.06
C ARG A 364 23.59 13.82 26.09
N GLU A 365 24.14 13.41 27.23
CA GLU A 365 25.56 13.05 27.37
C GLU A 365 25.87 11.66 26.80
N ARG A 366 24.84 10.86 26.48
CA ARG A 366 24.93 9.45 26.07
C ARG A 366 24.60 9.24 24.58
N ILE A 367 24.29 10.30 23.85
CA ILE A 367 24.02 10.22 22.42
C ILE A 367 25.30 9.80 21.69
N ALA A 368 25.24 8.64 21.07
CA ALA A 368 26.24 8.17 20.13
C ALA A 368 25.53 7.84 18.82
N VAL A 369 26.03 8.35 17.70
CA VAL A 369 25.45 8.15 16.37
C VAL A 369 26.54 7.85 15.35
N PRO A 370 26.24 7.05 14.30
CA PRO A 370 27.20 6.77 13.25
C PRO A 370 27.51 8.01 12.41
N ALA A 371 28.63 7.96 11.68
CA ALA A 371 29.05 9.02 10.77
C ALA A 371 27.99 9.33 9.70
N ALA A 372 27.27 8.32 9.21
CA ALA A 372 26.15 8.51 8.28
C ALA A 372 25.06 9.43 8.84
N THR A 373 24.74 9.35 10.14
CA THR A 373 23.76 10.22 10.80
C THR A 373 24.23 11.68 10.79
N GLN A 374 25.49 11.93 11.13
CA GLN A 374 26.06 13.28 11.10
C GLN A 374 26.09 13.85 9.68
N LYS A 375 26.41 13.02 8.69
CA LYS A 375 26.40 13.39 7.27
C LYS A 375 24.97 13.77 6.81
N TYR A 376 23.96 13.02 7.22
CA TYR A 376 22.56 13.33 6.94
C TYR A 376 22.17 14.66 7.59
N ALA A 377 22.38 14.83 8.90
CA ALA A 377 22.09 16.08 9.60
C ALA A 377 22.82 17.30 8.98
N LYS A 378 24.06 17.11 8.52
CA LYS A 378 24.82 18.15 7.79
C LYS A 378 24.16 18.51 6.47
N ARG A 379 23.69 17.53 5.68
CA ARG A 379 22.99 17.80 4.42
C ARG A 379 21.70 18.59 4.65
N LEU A 380 20.91 18.23 5.65
CA LEU A 380 19.67 18.95 6.01
C LEU A 380 19.96 20.42 6.32
N ARG A 381 20.96 20.71 7.15
CA ARG A 381 21.41 22.09 7.44
C ARG A 381 21.99 22.82 6.25
N GLN A 382 22.63 22.10 5.33
CA GLN A 382 23.14 22.68 4.10
C GLN A 382 21.99 23.14 3.20
N ILE A 383 21.04 22.24 2.89
CA ILE A 383 19.91 22.58 2.00
C ILE A 383 18.97 23.60 2.65
N GLY A 384 18.76 23.56 3.96
CA GLY A 384 17.95 24.56 4.65
C GLY A 384 18.52 25.98 4.57
N LYS A 385 19.83 26.12 4.35
CA LYS A 385 20.48 27.42 4.13
C LYS A 385 20.58 27.81 2.66
N GLU A 386 20.91 26.85 1.80
CA GLU A 386 21.29 27.11 0.41
C GLU A 386 20.12 26.95 -0.57
N ASN A 387 19.24 25.97 -0.33
CA ASN A 387 18.10 25.68 -1.20
C ASN A 387 16.93 25.07 -0.42
N PRO A 388 16.16 25.90 0.32
CA PRO A 388 15.10 25.42 1.22
C PRO A 388 13.99 24.63 0.54
N LYS A 389 13.79 24.79 -0.78
CA LYS A 389 12.80 24.02 -1.55
C LYS A 389 13.07 22.52 -1.46
N LEU A 390 14.34 22.11 -1.35
CA LEU A 390 14.72 20.70 -1.24
C LEU A 390 14.33 20.07 0.10
N LEU A 391 13.98 20.85 1.13
CA LEU A 391 13.49 20.30 2.40
C LEU A 391 12.22 19.47 2.22
N VAL A 392 11.41 19.77 1.20
CA VAL A 392 10.20 18.99 0.85
C VAL A 392 10.50 17.51 0.64
N ALA A 393 11.64 17.20 0.01
CA ALA A 393 12.04 15.84 -0.29
C ALA A 393 12.33 15.02 0.99
N HIS A 394 12.99 15.65 1.96
CA HIS A 394 13.31 15.03 3.23
C HIS A 394 12.11 14.94 4.17
N ALA A 395 11.33 16.02 4.27
CA ALA A 395 10.10 16.04 5.05
C ALA A 395 9.10 15.00 4.53
N TYR A 396 8.93 14.87 3.21
CA TYR A 396 8.14 13.80 2.58
C TYR A 396 8.65 12.42 2.98
N THR A 397 9.95 12.16 2.79
CA THR A 397 10.55 10.83 3.02
C THR A 397 10.40 10.38 4.47
N ARG A 398 10.58 11.32 5.42
CA ARG A 398 10.51 11.04 6.85
C ARG A 398 9.06 10.98 7.33
N TYR A 399 8.32 12.09 7.30
CA TYR A 399 7.00 12.19 7.93
C TYR A 399 5.96 11.23 7.32
N LEU A 400 5.94 11.06 5.99
CA LEU A 400 5.00 10.10 5.39
C LEU A 400 5.43 8.65 5.65
N GLY A 401 6.72 8.39 5.81
CA GLY A 401 7.25 7.10 6.25
C GLY A 401 6.76 6.77 7.67
N ASP A 402 6.86 7.73 8.59
CA ASP A 402 6.47 7.56 10.00
C ASP A 402 4.96 7.36 10.17
N LEU A 403 4.16 8.12 9.43
CA LEU A 403 2.70 7.96 9.37
C LEU A 403 2.27 6.70 8.61
N SER A 404 3.20 5.98 7.97
CA SER A 404 2.93 4.75 7.20
C SER A 404 3.59 3.52 7.83
N GLY A 405 4.78 3.15 7.36
CA GLY A 405 5.54 2.01 7.87
C GLY A 405 5.92 2.18 9.34
N GLY A 406 6.15 3.42 9.79
CA GLY A 406 6.46 3.72 11.20
C GLY A 406 5.41 3.22 12.18
N GLN A 407 4.12 3.29 11.83
CA GLN A 407 3.02 2.79 12.66
C GLN A 407 3.05 1.25 12.83
N VAL A 408 3.57 0.55 11.82
CA VAL A 408 3.79 -0.89 11.91
C VAL A 408 5.03 -1.18 12.75
N LEU A 409 6.12 -0.44 12.52
CA LEU A 409 7.36 -0.59 13.27
C LEU A 409 7.14 -0.37 14.76
N GLY A 410 6.42 0.68 15.18
CA GLY A 410 6.14 0.94 16.59
C GLY A 410 5.43 -0.22 17.30
N ARG A 411 4.46 -0.88 16.64
CA ARG A 411 3.80 -2.08 17.18
C ARG A 411 4.76 -3.27 17.30
N ILE A 412 5.66 -3.42 16.34
CA ILE A 412 6.70 -4.45 16.40
C ILE A 412 7.67 -4.15 17.55
N THR A 413 8.13 -2.90 17.68
CA THR A 413 9.00 -2.45 18.78
C THR A 413 8.39 -2.76 20.14
N GLN A 414 7.13 -2.37 20.33
CA GLN A 414 6.39 -2.60 21.56
C GLN A 414 6.40 -4.07 21.94
N LYS A 415 6.03 -4.93 20.98
CA LYS A 415 5.94 -6.38 21.19
C LYS A 415 7.32 -7.01 21.42
N SER A 416 8.31 -6.66 20.61
CA SER A 416 9.65 -7.26 20.66
C SER A 416 10.43 -6.88 21.91
N LEU A 417 10.24 -5.66 22.42
CA LEU A 417 10.95 -5.15 23.59
C LEU A 417 10.14 -5.23 24.89
N GLY A 418 8.87 -5.68 24.83
CA GLY A 418 7.99 -5.77 26.00
C GLY A 418 7.72 -4.42 26.65
N LEU A 419 7.62 -3.35 25.85
CA LEU A 419 7.37 -2.00 26.36
C LEU A 419 5.90 -1.81 26.72
N SER A 420 5.65 -1.13 27.85
CA SER A 420 4.33 -0.66 28.26
C SER A 420 3.72 0.27 27.22
N ASP A 421 2.38 0.39 27.18
CA ASP A 421 1.70 1.32 26.27
C ASP A 421 2.22 2.76 26.45
N GLY A 422 2.87 3.30 25.40
CA GLY A 422 3.30 4.69 25.29
C GLY A 422 4.72 5.01 25.79
N GLU A 423 5.29 4.24 26.71
CA GLU A 423 6.63 4.51 27.24
C GLU A 423 7.74 4.05 26.28
N GLY A 424 8.62 4.97 25.89
CA GLY A 424 9.69 4.69 24.94
C GLY A 424 9.20 4.46 23.50
N LEU A 425 7.97 4.85 23.16
CA LEU A 425 7.34 4.71 21.84
C LEU A 425 6.69 6.02 21.35
N SER A 426 6.93 7.14 22.03
CA SER A 426 6.34 8.45 21.75
C SER A 426 6.59 8.90 20.32
N PHE A 427 7.75 8.59 19.73
CA PHE A 427 8.10 8.91 18.34
C PHE A 427 7.04 8.41 17.34
N PHE A 428 6.47 7.22 17.60
CA PHE A 428 5.47 6.61 16.73
C PHE A 428 4.06 7.16 16.95
N ALA A 429 3.82 7.91 18.03
CA ALA A 429 2.53 8.50 18.35
C ALA A 429 2.36 9.89 17.72
N PHE A 430 1.23 10.12 17.06
CA PHE A 430 0.90 11.40 16.41
C PHE A 430 -0.39 11.98 17.02
N PRO A 431 -0.37 12.51 18.25
CA PRO A 431 -1.58 12.99 18.93
C PRO A 431 -2.26 14.16 18.19
N GLY A 432 -1.50 14.96 17.45
CA GLY A 432 -2.04 16.02 16.57
C GLY A 432 -2.70 15.51 15.28
N VAL A 433 -2.61 14.21 14.98
CA VAL A 433 -3.15 13.59 13.76
C VAL A 433 -4.29 12.64 14.10
N SER A 434 -5.52 13.10 13.91
CA SER A 434 -6.73 12.28 14.17
C SER A 434 -6.89 11.10 13.20
N SER A 435 -6.41 11.23 11.96
CA SER A 435 -6.41 10.16 10.98
C SER A 435 -5.18 10.24 10.09
N ALA A 436 -4.28 9.27 10.25
CA ALA A 436 -3.05 9.20 9.46
C ALA A 436 -3.32 9.20 7.94
N ASN A 437 -4.38 8.53 7.49
CA ASN A 437 -4.74 8.50 6.06
C ASN A 437 -5.17 9.88 5.55
N ARG A 438 -6.10 10.54 6.25
CA ARG A 438 -6.57 11.88 5.85
C ARG A 438 -5.42 12.89 5.88
N PHE A 439 -4.56 12.82 6.89
CA PHE A 439 -3.44 13.73 7.02
C PHE A 439 -2.39 13.53 5.92
N LYS A 440 -2.08 12.28 5.54
CA LYS A 440 -1.18 12.04 4.40
C LYS A 440 -1.74 12.53 3.07
N GLN A 441 -3.06 12.43 2.87
CA GLN A 441 -3.71 13.00 1.69
C GLN A 441 -3.62 14.53 1.70
N LEU A 442 -3.90 15.17 2.84
CA LEU A 442 -3.71 16.61 3.02
C LEU A 442 -2.26 17.02 2.73
N TYR A 443 -1.28 16.33 3.32
CA TYR A 443 0.13 16.63 3.14
C TYR A 443 0.56 16.52 1.68
N ARG A 444 0.15 15.46 0.96
CA ARG A 444 0.42 15.31 -0.48
C ARG A 444 -0.21 16.43 -1.29
N SER A 445 -1.47 16.80 -1.00
CA SER A 445 -2.14 17.91 -1.68
C SER A 445 -1.42 19.24 -1.48
N ARG A 446 -0.91 19.49 -0.27
CA ARG A 446 -0.14 20.70 0.06
C ARG A 446 1.22 20.71 -0.61
N MET A 447 1.90 19.57 -0.64
CA MET A 447 3.16 19.40 -1.35
C MET A 447 2.99 19.63 -2.87
N ASN A 448 1.88 19.16 -3.46
CA ASN A 448 1.60 19.39 -4.88
C ASN A 448 1.33 20.88 -5.20
N SER A 449 1.02 21.72 -4.22
CA SER A 449 0.84 23.17 -4.40
C SER A 449 2.13 23.99 -4.34
N VAL A 450 3.28 23.34 -4.07
CA VAL A 450 4.58 24.02 -4.08
C VAL A 450 4.95 24.38 -5.52
N GLU A 451 5.07 25.68 -5.79
CA GLU A 451 5.49 26.19 -7.10
C GLU A 451 6.99 25.95 -7.31
N LEU A 452 7.32 25.15 -8.33
CA LEU A 452 8.68 24.78 -8.72
C LEU A 452 8.85 25.00 -10.22
N THR A 453 10.01 25.50 -10.65
CA THR A 453 10.42 25.40 -12.05
C THR A 453 10.74 23.94 -12.40
N GLU A 454 10.84 23.61 -13.68
CA GLU A 454 11.22 22.26 -14.11
C GLU A 454 12.59 21.82 -13.56
N GLU A 455 13.56 22.75 -13.50
CA GLU A 455 14.88 22.47 -12.93
C GLU A 455 14.81 22.23 -11.42
N GLU A 456 14.06 23.06 -10.68
CA GLU A 456 13.88 22.89 -9.24
C GLU A 456 13.14 21.60 -8.92
N ARG A 457 12.17 21.22 -9.75
CA ARG A 457 11.45 19.96 -9.66
C ARG A 457 12.41 18.77 -9.83
N GLU A 458 13.26 18.77 -10.85
CA GLU A 458 14.27 17.72 -11.06
C GLU A 458 15.21 17.62 -9.83
N GLN A 459 15.66 18.75 -9.28
CA GLN A 459 16.48 18.77 -8.06
C GLN A 459 15.76 18.19 -6.85
N VAL A 460 14.47 18.47 -6.65
CA VAL A 460 13.66 17.88 -5.56
C VAL A 460 13.55 16.37 -5.69
N LEU A 461 13.37 15.86 -6.91
CA LEU A 461 13.29 14.42 -7.18
C LEU A 461 14.62 13.72 -6.89
N GLU A 462 15.73 14.29 -7.34
CA GLU A 462 17.06 13.79 -7.02
C GLU A 462 17.33 13.83 -5.50
N GLU A 463 16.93 14.90 -4.82
CA GLU A 463 17.07 14.99 -3.37
C GLU A 463 16.22 13.94 -2.64
N ALA A 464 15.03 13.60 -3.16
CA ALA A 464 14.20 12.56 -2.55
C ALA A 464 14.86 11.18 -2.63
N VAL A 465 15.44 10.85 -3.79
CA VAL A 465 16.26 9.63 -3.93
C VAL A 465 17.43 9.67 -2.94
N ARG A 466 18.11 10.81 -2.84
CA ARG A 466 19.23 11.02 -1.90
C ARG A 466 18.81 10.88 -0.43
N ALA A 467 17.60 11.34 -0.07
CA ALA A 467 17.04 11.18 1.27
C ALA A 467 16.89 9.70 1.64
N PHE A 468 16.43 8.85 0.71
CA PHE A 468 16.40 7.40 0.93
C PHE A 468 17.81 6.79 1.05
N GLU A 469 18.76 7.20 0.21
CA GLU A 469 20.16 6.74 0.31
C GLU A 469 20.80 7.10 1.65
N PHE A 470 20.49 8.28 2.22
CA PHE A 470 20.94 8.63 3.56
C PHE A 470 20.34 7.71 4.63
N ASN A 471 19.04 7.37 4.53
CA ASN A 471 18.43 6.43 5.47
C ASN A 471 19.07 5.04 5.38
N ILE A 472 19.36 4.54 4.16
CA ILE A 472 20.07 3.27 3.95
C ILE A 472 21.46 3.33 4.60
N GLN A 473 22.24 4.38 4.32
CA GLN A 473 23.57 4.56 4.92
C GLN A 473 23.51 4.59 6.45
N VAL A 474 22.49 5.24 7.03
CA VAL A 474 22.29 5.24 8.48
C VAL A 474 22.00 3.83 8.99
N PHE A 475 21.10 3.08 8.37
CA PHE A 475 20.79 1.70 8.79
C PHE A 475 22.01 0.77 8.69
N ASP A 476 22.77 0.86 7.60
CA ASP A 476 23.97 0.05 7.40
C ASP A 476 25.06 0.40 8.43
N ASP A 477 25.28 1.67 8.72
CA ASP A 477 26.29 2.08 9.70
C ASP A 477 25.85 1.80 11.15
N LEU A 478 24.54 1.87 11.46
CA LEU A 478 24.01 1.40 12.74
C LEU A 478 24.35 -0.07 12.97
N GLN A 479 24.12 -0.91 11.96
CA GLN A 479 24.44 -2.35 12.02
C GLN A 479 25.93 -2.59 12.27
N LYS A 480 26.81 -1.87 11.56
CA LYS A 480 28.27 -1.94 11.76
C LYS A 480 28.68 -1.50 13.17
N MET A 481 28.13 -0.38 13.65
CA MET A 481 28.45 0.17 14.96
C MET A 481 28.11 -0.82 16.08
N LEU A 482 26.99 -1.53 15.95
CA LEU A 482 26.59 -2.58 16.90
C LEU A 482 27.49 -3.81 16.82
N GLY A 483 27.87 -4.26 15.62
CA GLY A 483 28.81 -5.37 15.45
C GLY A 483 30.15 -5.11 16.14
N VAL A 484 30.67 -3.88 16.04
CA VAL A 484 31.90 -3.47 16.75
C VAL A 484 31.71 -3.48 18.27
N MET A 485 30.57 -2.99 18.78
CA MET A 485 30.29 -2.98 20.22
C MET A 485 30.22 -4.42 20.79
N GLU A 486 29.55 -5.34 20.08
CA GLU A 486 29.45 -6.75 20.47
C GLU A 486 30.80 -7.49 20.42
N GLU A 487 31.65 -7.20 19.42
CA GLU A 487 33.00 -7.76 19.33
C GLU A 487 33.93 -7.26 20.46
N THR A 488 33.75 -6.02 20.90
CA THR A 488 34.56 -5.40 21.95
C THR A 488 34.20 -5.98 23.31
N ASP A 489 32.91 -6.15 23.61
CA ASP A 489 32.41 -6.84 24.82
C ASP A 489 32.77 -8.34 24.81
N GLY A 490 32.69 -9.00 23.65
CA GLY A 490 33.08 -10.40 23.48
C GLY A 490 34.59 -10.66 23.60
N ARG A 491 35.44 -9.65 23.39
CA ARG A 491 36.88 -9.71 23.71
C ARG A 491 37.12 -9.50 25.20
N HIS A 492 36.42 -8.57 25.87
CA HIS A 492 36.56 -8.39 27.33
C HIS A 492 36.06 -9.60 28.14
N SER A 493 35.02 -10.30 27.67
CA SER A 493 34.55 -11.56 28.26
C SER A 493 35.57 -12.72 28.14
N ARG A 494 36.36 -12.77 27.05
CA ARG A 494 37.40 -13.80 26.84
C ARG A 494 38.69 -13.58 27.65
N PHE A 495 38.94 -12.38 28.17
CA PHE A 495 40.08 -12.08 29.03
C PHE A 495 39.73 -12.06 30.54
N ALA A 496 38.46 -12.25 30.92
CA ALA A 496 37.98 -12.22 32.30
C ALA A 496 37.68 -13.60 32.90
N ASN A 497 38.15 -14.69 32.29
CA ASN A 497 38.14 -16.04 32.88
C ASN A 497 39.58 -16.45 33.28
N GLY A 498 40.08 -15.80 34.32
CA GLY A 498 41.29 -16.19 35.03
C GLY A 498 41.15 -15.73 36.48
N ASP A 499 40.92 -16.70 37.37
CA ASP A 499 40.84 -16.58 38.84
C ASP A 499 39.83 -15.57 39.42
N HIS A 500 38.74 -16.09 40.00
CA HIS A 500 38.52 -16.04 41.46
C HIS A 500 37.17 -16.69 41.85
N THR A 501 37.24 -17.45 42.94
CA THR A 501 36.17 -18.08 43.69
C THR A 501 35.28 -17.05 44.41
N VAL A 502 33.97 -16.99 44.12
CA VAL A 502 32.97 -16.39 45.04
C VAL A 502 31.64 -17.16 45.00
N ALA A 503 31.03 -17.22 46.17
CA ALA A 503 29.96 -18.08 46.65
C ALA A 503 28.54 -17.85 46.07
N LYS A 504 27.72 -18.88 46.27
CA LYS A 504 26.27 -19.01 45.99
C LYS A 504 25.38 -17.94 46.64
N ALA A 505 24.39 -17.46 45.88
CA ALA A 505 22.95 -17.33 46.23
C ALA A 505 22.27 -16.62 45.03
N SER A 506 21.07 -16.92 44.53
CA SER A 506 19.96 -17.78 44.93
C SER A 506 19.06 -17.96 43.69
N GLN A 507 18.65 -19.20 43.42
CA GLN A 507 17.69 -19.58 42.38
C GLN A 507 16.24 -19.29 42.83
N LEU A 508 15.35 -18.94 41.89
CA LEU A 508 14.07 -19.62 41.57
C LEU A 508 13.26 -18.80 40.54
N PRO A 509 12.30 -19.38 39.79
CA PRO A 509 12.35 -20.63 39.02
C PRO A 509 12.01 -20.39 37.53
N THR A 510 12.69 -21.12 36.65
CA THR A 510 12.34 -21.21 35.23
C THR A 510 11.07 -22.05 35.07
N LEU A 511 9.95 -21.44 34.70
CA LEU A 511 8.78 -22.16 34.21
C LEU A 511 9.09 -22.70 32.81
N MET A 512 9.41 -23.99 32.73
CA MET A 512 9.44 -24.73 31.47
C MET A 512 8.02 -24.86 30.92
N VAL A 513 7.70 -24.11 29.87
CA VAL A 513 6.56 -24.41 29.01
C VAL A 513 7.07 -25.28 27.85
N SER A 514 6.69 -26.55 27.90
CA SER A 514 6.86 -27.51 26.81
C SER A 514 6.04 -27.05 25.60
N SER A 515 6.71 -26.61 24.54
CA SER A 515 6.05 -26.21 23.29
C SER A 515 5.77 -27.44 22.43
N SER A 516 4.50 -27.82 22.29
CA SER A 516 4.06 -28.84 21.33
C SER A 516 4.22 -28.33 19.87
N PRO A 517 4.34 -29.23 18.87
CA PRO A 517 4.57 -28.86 17.47
C PRO A 517 3.44 -28.03 16.83
N VAL A 518 2.29 -27.90 17.50
CA VAL A 518 1.13 -27.15 17.00
C VAL A 518 1.31 -25.64 17.18
N MET A 519 2.19 -25.18 18.08
CA MET A 519 2.48 -23.76 18.29
C MET A 519 3.55 -23.18 17.33
N ARG A 520 4.02 -23.96 16.34
CA ARG A 520 4.86 -23.46 15.24
C ARG A 520 4.07 -23.01 14.01
N LEU A 521 2.75 -23.27 13.97
CA LEU A 521 1.91 -22.92 12.81
C LEU A 521 1.17 -21.57 12.96
N ILE A 522 1.17 -20.96 14.14
CA ILE A 522 0.46 -19.68 14.40
C ILE A 522 1.39 -18.45 14.32
N PHE A 523 2.71 -18.63 14.35
CA PHE A 523 3.66 -17.50 14.29
C PHE A 523 4.14 -17.14 12.87
N GLY A 524 3.77 -17.91 11.85
CA GLY A 524 4.08 -17.63 10.44
C GLY A 524 3.11 -16.65 9.75
N VAL A 525 1.99 -16.30 10.40
CA VAL A 525 0.89 -15.53 9.79
C VAL A 525 0.94 -14.03 10.16
N CYS A 526 1.75 -13.64 11.15
CA CYS A 526 1.81 -12.23 11.58
C CYS A 526 2.98 -11.41 10.99
N VAL A 527 3.85 -12.01 10.18
CA VAL A 527 5.03 -11.30 9.60
C VAL A 527 4.80 -10.87 8.14
N ALA A 528 3.77 -11.39 7.45
CA ALA A 528 3.43 -10.97 6.09
C ALA A 528 2.58 -9.69 6.00
N LEU A 529 1.99 -9.23 7.11
CA LEU A 529 1.06 -8.10 7.13
C LEU A 529 1.73 -6.72 7.26
N ALA A 530 3.04 -6.68 7.51
CA ALA A 530 3.80 -5.42 7.63
C ALA A 530 4.22 -4.83 6.27
N VAL A 531 4.45 -5.67 5.26
CA VAL A 531 4.96 -5.27 3.95
C VAL A 531 3.88 -4.64 3.06
N ALA A 532 2.60 -4.96 3.27
CA ALA A 532 1.50 -4.40 2.49
C ALA A 532 1.01 -3.03 2.99
N VAL A 533 1.22 -2.67 4.26
CA VAL A 533 0.57 -1.48 4.84
C VAL A 533 1.32 -0.17 4.47
N GLY A 534 2.62 -0.23 4.16
CA GLY A 534 3.41 0.93 3.72
C GLY A 534 3.00 1.49 2.35
N MET A 535 2.46 0.66 1.45
CA MET A 535 2.02 1.09 0.11
C MET A 535 0.54 1.51 0.04
N TYR A 536 -0.26 1.17 1.07
CA TYR A 536 -1.72 1.21 1.05
C TYR A 536 -2.39 2.15 2.07
N LEU A 537 -1.60 2.97 2.78
CA LEU A 537 -2.15 4.16 3.40
C LEU A 537 -2.18 5.31 2.36
N ARG A 538 -3.10 5.13 1.40
CA ARG A 538 -3.41 6.02 0.26
C ARG A 538 -4.69 6.80 0.53
#